data_AF-A0A948QE99-F1
#
_entry.id   AF-A0A948QE99-F1
#
_cell.length_a   1.000
_cell.length_b   1.000
_cell.length_c   1.000
_cell.angle_alpha   90.00
_cell.angle_beta   90.00
_cell.angle_gamma   90.00
#
_symmetry.space_group_name_H-M   'P 1'
#
loop_
_entity.id
_entity.type
_entity.pdbx_description
1 polymer ?
#
loop_
_entity_poly.entity_id
_entity_poly.type
_entity_poly.pdbx_seq_one_letter_code
_entity_poly.pdbx_strand_id
1 'polypeptide(L)' 'MKPREIKPGIYWVGAVDWDRRLFDALIPLPDGTSYNSYLIKGSEKTALVDTVDAAMPDILLDNLEHLGIDR' A
#
# COMPACT_ATOMS: atom_id res chain seq x y z
N MET A 1 8.75 -3.89 2.34
CA MET A 1 8.31 -3.44 3.69
C MET A 1 7.47 -4.56 4.29
N LYS A 2 7.09 -4.55 5.58
CA LYS A 2 6.12 -5.53 6.09
C LYS A 2 4.73 -4.86 6.16
N PRO A 3 3.64 -5.57 5.81
CA PRO A 3 2.29 -5.06 6.00
C PRO A 3 2.04 -4.78 7.48
N ARG A 4 1.26 -3.72 7.78
CA ARG A 4 1.00 -3.27 9.15
C ARG A 4 -0.48 -3.40 9.48
N GLU A 5 -0.80 -4.17 10.52
CA GLU A 5 -2.16 -4.18 11.06
C GLU A 5 -2.46 -2.83 11.73
N ILE A 6 -3.54 -2.18 11.30
CA ILE A 6 -3.98 -0.88 11.85
C ILE A 6 -5.19 -1.05 12.78
N LYS A 7 -5.99 -2.09 12.55
CA LYS A 7 -7.09 -2.60 13.39
C LYS A 7 -7.22 -4.10 13.13
N PRO A 8 -7.82 -4.88 14.04
CA PRO A 8 -8.04 -6.31 13.82
C PRO A 8 -8.64 -6.59 12.44
N GLY A 9 -7.94 -7.36 11.62
CA GLY A 9 -8.37 -7.73 10.27
C GLY A 9 -8.23 -6.64 9.20
N ILE A 10 -7.65 -5.48 9.53
CA ILE A 10 -7.42 -4.37 8.60
C ILE A 10 -5.92 -4.05 8.57
N TYR A 11 -5.33 -4.19 7.39
CA TYR A 11 -3.90 -4.05 7.16
C TYR A 11 -3.63 -2.93 6.18
N TRP A 12 -2.67 -2.07 6.50
CA TRP A 12 -2.03 -1.22 5.52
C TRP A 12 -1.03 -2.05 4.72
N VAL A 13 -1.19 -2.02 3.39
CA VAL A 13 -0.40 -2.79 2.41
C VAL A 13 0.19 -1.87 1.32
N GLY A 14 0.18 -0.56 1.56
CA GLY A 14 0.67 0.45 0.63
C GLY A 14 2.19 0.50 0.48
N ALA A 15 2.65 1.55 -0.20
CA ALA A 15 4.07 1.82 -0.46
C ALA A 15 4.45 3.22 0.03
N VAL A 16 5.72 3.36 0.44
CA VAL A 16 6.31 4.68 0.74
C VAL A 16 7.32 4.99 -0.35
N ASP A 17 7.13 6.15 -0.99
CA ASP A 17 8.02 6.68 -2.02
C ASP A 17 8.81 7.85 -1.43
N TRP A 18 9.96 7.51 -0.85
CA TRP A 18 10.92 8.48 -0.32
C TRP A 18 11.63 9.27 -1.42
N ASP A 19 11.55 8.83 -2.68
CA ASP A 19 12.26 9.42 -3.81
C ASP A 19 11.39 10.38 -4.64
N ARG A 20 10.07 10.37 -4.43
CA ARG A 20 9.16 11.36 -5.01
C ARG A 20 9.56 12.77 -4.61
N ARG A 21 9.74 13.65 -5.61
CA ARG A 21 10.08 15.08 -5.38
C ARG A 21 8.97 16.06 -5.75
N LEU A 22 7.98 15.63 -6.53
CA LEU A 22 6.86 16.46 -6.98
C LEU A 22 5.53 15.69 -6.92
N PHE A 23 4.51 16.28 -6.31
CA PHE A 23 3.12 15.85 -6.42
C PHE A 23 2.44 16.60 -7.56
N ASP A 24 1.74 15.87 -8.44
CA ASP A 24 1.14 16.40 -9.69
C ASP A 24 2.06 17.32 -10.50
N ALA A 25 3.36 16.97 -10.52
CA ALA A 25 4.43 17.71 -11.20
C ALA A 25 4.57 19.19 -10.78
N LEU A 26 3.93 19.61 -9.68
CA LEU A 26 3.83 21.01 -9.28
C LEU A 26 4.23 21.24 -7.82
N ILE A 27 3.72 20.42 -6.90
CA ILE A 27 3.88 20.64 -5.47
C ILE A 27 5.14 19.92 -4.98
N PRO A 28 6.13 20.61 -4.40
CA PRO A 28 7.34 19.98 -3.88
C PRO A 28 7.06 18.99 -2.74
N LEU A 29 7.77 17.87 -2.76
CA LEU A 29 7.74 16.83 -1.73
C LEU A 29 9.17 16.60 -1.20
N PRO A 30 9.64 17.42 -0.23
CA PRO A 30 11.00 17.27 0.30
C PRO A 30 11.21 15.94 1.03
N ASP A 31 10.15 15.40 1.64
CA ASP A 31 10.18 14.18 2.45
C ASP A 31 9.55 12.96 1.75
N GLY A 32 9.26 13.07 0.45
CA GLY A 32 8.57 12.02 -0.30
C GLY A 32 7.06 11.97 -0.04
N THR A 33 6.44 10.82 -0.34
CA THR A 33 5.00 10.56 -0.14
C THR A 33 4.72 9.09 0.16
N SER A 34 3.46 8.77 0.42
CA SER A 34 2.98 7.39 0.54
C SER A 34 1.79 7.15 -0.38
N TYR A 35 1.73 5.97 -0.98
CA TYR A 35 0.56 5.46 -1.68
C TYR A 35 -0.13 4.44 -0.77
N ASN A 36 -1.26 4.84 -0.19
CA ASN A 36 -1.93 4.04 0.83
C ASN A 36 -2.93 3.08 0.20
N SER A 37 -2.79 1.80 0.50
CA SER A 37 -3.74 0.75 0.14
C SER A 37 -4.02 -0.12 1.35
N TYR A 38 -5.23 -0.69 1.42
CA TYR A 38 -5.68 -1.43 2.60
C TYR A 38 -6.26 -2.79 2.24
N LEU A 39 -5.84 -3.82 2.96
CA LEU A 39 -6.46 -5.14 2.92
C LEU A 39 -7.40 -5.30 4.10
N ILE A 40 -8.67 -5.55 3.83
CA ILE A 40 -9.72 -5.80 4.83
C ILE A 40 -10.12 -7.26 4.74
N LYS A 41 -9.81 -8.04 5.77
CA LYS A 41 -10.20 -9.44 5.92
C LYS A 41 -11.51 -9.51 6.72
N GLY A 42 -12.62 -9.58 6.00
CA GLY A 42 -13.93 -9.86 6.58
C GLY A 42 -14.10 -11.34 6.89
N SER A 43 -15.17 -11.67 7.62
CA SER A 43 -15.53 -13.05 7.95
C SER A 43 -15.87 -13.90 6.72
N GLU A 44 -16.44 -13.28 5.68
CA GLU A 44 -16.88 -13.98 4.46
C GLU A 44 -16.02 -13.66 3.24
N LYS A 45 -15.48 -12.45 3.17
CA LYS A 45 -14.81 -11.90 2.00
C LYS A 45 -13.62 -11.04 2.41
N THR A 46 -12.64 -10.98 1.52
CA THR A 46 -11.51 -10.06 1.62
C THR A 46 -11.66 -8.98 0.57
N ALA A 47 -11.41 -7.72 0.95
CA ALA A 47 -11.42 -6.58 0.05
C ALA A 47 -10.07 -5.89 0.05
N LEU A 48 -9.58 -5.54 -1.14
CA LEU A 48 -8.47 -4.61 -1.33
C LEU A 48 -9.06 -3.23 -1.66
N VAL A 49 -8.67 -2.22 -0.90
CA VAL A 49 -9.06 -0.82 -1.10
C VAL A 49 -7.86 -0.05 -1.62
N ASP A 50 -8.08 0.63 -2.74
CA ASP A 50 -7.08 1.37 -3.52
C ASP A 50 -5.90 0.51 -4.02
N THR A 51 -4.95 1.18 -4.66
CA THR A 51 -3.72 0.60 -5.21
C THR A 51 -2.54 1.55 -4.98
N VAL A 52 -1.34 1.16 -5.39
CA VAL A 52 -0.13 1.97 -5.34
C VAL A 52 0.20 2.55 -6.72
N ASP A 53 1.20 3.43 -6.77
CA ASP A 53 1.75 3.91 -8.04
C ASP A 53 2.20 2.74 -8.94
N ALA A 54 2.03 2.90 -10.26
CA ALA A 54 2.38 1.89 -11.24
C ALA A 54 3.88 1.54 -11.27
N ALA A 55 4.75 2.39 -10.68
CA ALA A 55 6.16 2.10 -10.49
C ALA A 55 6.46 1.20 -9.28
N MET A 56 5.49 0.91 -8.41
CA MET A 56 5.68 0.17 -7.16
C MET A 56 4.78 -1.08 -6.99
N PRO A 57 4.37 -1.81 -8.04
CA PRO A 57 3.43 -2.92 -7.91
C PRO A 57 4.01 -4.04 -7.04
N ASP A 58 5.32 -4.28 -7.11
CA ASP A 58 5.99 -5.34 -6.36
C ASP A 58 5.87 -5.13 -4.85
N ILE A 59 5.91 -3.88 -4.36
CA ILE A 59 5.73 -3.59 -2.92
C ILE A 59 4.34 -4.00 -2.46
N LEU A 60 3.30 -3.67 -3.24
CA LEU A 60 1.93 -4.03 -2.90
C LEU A 60 1.73 -5.55 -2.96
N LEU A 61 2.22 -6.20 -4.02
CA LEU A 61 2.09 -7.66 -4.20
C LEU A 61 2.83 -8.42 -3.10
N ASP A 62 4.06 -8.03 -2.78
CA ASP A 62 4.83 -8.62 -1.68
C ASP A 62 4.07 -8.47 -0.36
N ASN A 63 3.51 -7.28 -0.07
CA ASN A 63 2.73 -7.05 1.15
C ASN A 63 1.48 -7.94 1.22
N LEU A 64 0.83 -8.21 0.08
CA LEU A 64 -0.33 -9.10 -0.02
C LEU A 64 0.07 -10.57 0.20
N GLU A 65 1.17 -11.01 -0.40
CA GLU A 65 1.72 -12.36 -0.22
C GLU A 65 2.11 -12.63 1.24
N HIS A 66 2.70 -11.64 1.93
CA HIS A 66 2.98 -11.72 3.38
C HIS A 66 1.72 -11.94 4.22
N LEU A 67 0.54 -11.60 3.70
CA LEU A 67 -0.76 -11.82 4.35
C LEU A 67 -1.49 -13.06 3.82
N GLY A 68 -0.84 -13.88 2.99
CA GLY A 68 -1.39 -15.10 2.41
C GLY A 68 -2.45 -14.84 1.34
N ILE A 69 -2.33 -13.72 0.62
CA ILE A 69 -3.15 -13.44 -0.57
C ILE A 69 -2.31 -13.78 -1.79
N ASP A 70 -2.62 -14.92 -2.40
CA ASP A 70 -1.94 -15.41 -3.60
C ASP A 70 -2.50 -14.74 -4.88
N ARG A 71 -1.70 -14.82 -5.95
CA ARG A 71 -2.02 -14.28 -7.28
C ARG A 71 -3.00 -15.15 -8.07
#